data_AF-A0A5C3NLU9-F1
#
_entry.id   AF-A0A5C3NLU9-F1
#
_cell.length_a   1.000
_cell.length_b   1.000
_cell.length_c   1.000
_cell.angle_alpha   90.00
_cell.angle_beta   90.00
_cell.angle_gamma   90.00
#
_symmetry.space_group_name_H-M   'P 1'
#
loop_
_entity.id
_entity.type
_entity.pdbx_description
1 polymer ?
#
loop_
_entity_poly.entity_id
_entity_poly.type
_entity_poly.pdbx_seq_one_letter_code
_entity_poly.pdbx_strand_id
1 'polypeptide(L)'
;SMNGQLDAMSLALPSAYDPRIIQHPAMTTAVQYERMIREGCANDALDDLRLHLTTYACLEDRRKQGSGVLHNTPMDKRMQKKKAAIAAAKSRYRQIRAILLRLGMGEDDVKYKPLLDTDCKPFVLVIEEQRLGDSRRKPCWIWSDFSFV
;
A
#
# COMPACT_ATOMS: atom_id res chain seq x y z
N SER A 1 8.56 33.30 -32.08
CA SER A 1 7.56 32.34 -31.61
C SER A 1 7.42 32.43 -30.10
N MET A 2 6.22 32.74 -29.62
CA MET A 2 5.87 32.82 -28.20
C MET A 2 5.83 31.41 -27.60
N ASN A 3 6.98 30.91 -27.15
CA ASN A 3 6.99 29.81 -26.19
C ASN A 3 6.72 30.43 -24.82
N GLY A 4 5.44 30.67 -24.53
CA GLY A 4 4.98 31.14 -23.23
C GLY A 4 5.51 30.19 -22.16
N GLN A 5 6.30 30.74 -21.24
CA GLN A 5 6.60 30.11 -19.97
C GLN A 5 5.26 29.73 -19.33
N LEU A 6 4.94 28.44 -19.35
CA LEU A 6 3.97 27.88 -18.43
C LEU A 6 4.64 27.93 -17.07
N ASP A 7 4.53 29.08 -16.40
CA ASP A 7 4.70 29.16 -14.96
C ASP A 7 3.71 28.14 -14.39
N ALA A 8 4.25 27.00 -13.96
CA ALA A 8 3.46 25.96 -13.32
C ALA A 8 2.91 26.57 -12.04
N MET A 9 1.70 27.11 -12.10
CA MET A 9 0.97 27.54 -10.91
C MET A 9 0.91 26.34 -9.96
N SER A 10 1.73 26.38 -8.92
CA SER A 10 1.76 25.35 -7.88
C SER A 10 0.51 25.52 -7.04
N LEU A 11 -0.55 24.83 -7.43
CA LEU A 11 -1.78 24.79 -6.64
C LEU A 11 -1.57 23.84 -5.46
N ALA A 12 -1.51 24.39 -4.25
CA ALA A 12 -1.48 23.58 -3.05
C ALA A 12 -2.78 22.79 -2.90
N LEU A 13 -2.66 21.48 -2.65
CA LEU A 13 -3.80 20.61 -2.37
C LEU A 13 -4.42 20.93 -1.00
N PRO A 14 -5.72 20.68 -0.78
CA PRO A 14 -6.38 20.86 0.52
C PRO A 14 -5.59 20.33 1.71
N SER A 15 -4.97 19.16 1.59
CA SER A 15 -4.15 18.53 2.64
C SER A 15 -2.92 19.32 3.06
N ALA A 16 -2.49 20.33 2.30
CA ALA A 16 -1.39 21.22 2.67
C ALA A 16 -1.84 22.34 3.63
N TYR A 17 -3.13 22.69 3.67
CA TYR A 17 -3.65 23.81 4.45
C TYR A 17 -3.94 23.43 5.91
N ASP A 18 -3.98 24.43 6.80
CA ASP A 18 -4.35 24.25 8.21
C ASP A 18 -5.76 23.61 8.32
N PRO A 19 -5.99 22.67 9.27
CA PRO A 19 -7.29 22.03 9.46
C PRO A 19 -8.48 22.99 9.55
N ARG A 20 -8.30 24.20 10.10
CA ARG A 20 -9.34 25.24 10.16
C ARG A 20 -9.79 25.73 8.78
N ILE A 21 -8.85 25.78 7.82
CA ILE A 21 -9.14 26.14 6.43
C ILE A 21 -9.83 24.96 5.73
N ILE A 22 -9.32 23.73 5.93
CA ILE A 22 -9.90 22.51 5.36
C ILE A 22 -11.38 22.35 5.72
N GLN A 23 -11.76 22.70 6.96
CA GLN A 23 -13.13 22.62 7.47
C GLN A 23 -14.06 23.73 6.98
N HIS A 24 -13.56 24.75 6.28
CA HIS A 24 -14.38 25.85 5.79
C HIS A 24 -15.38 25.36 4.72
N PRO A 25 -16.66 25.78 4.72
CA PRO A 25 -17.66 25.30 3.76
C PRO A 25 -17.25 25.46 2.28
N ALA A 26 -16.52 26.52 1.95
CA ALA A 26 -16.00 26.74 0.59
C ALA A 26 -14.95 25.70 0.13
N MET A 27 -14.30 24.99 1.06
CA MET A 27 -13.30 23.96 0.76
C MET A 27 -13.91 22.58 0.53
N THR A 28 -15.19 22.38 0.84
CA THR A 28 -15.88 21.08 0.79
C THR A 28 -15.63 20.33 -0.51
N THR A 29 -15.86 20.97 -1.65
CA THR A 29 -15.70 20.35 -2.97
C THR A 29 -14.24 19.98 -3.25
N ALA A 30 -13.29 20.85 -2.91
CA ALA A 30 -11.86 20.58 -3.12
C ALA A 30 -11.38 19.41 -2.25
N VAL A 31 -11.80 19.37 -0.98
CA VAL A 31 -11.50 18.28 -0.05
C VAL A 31 -12.06 16.95 -0.54
N GLN A 32 -13.30 16.94 -1.05
CA GLN A 32 -13.93 15.74 -1.62
C GLN A 32 -13.13 15.21 -2.82
N TYR A 33 -12.73 16.08 -3.75
CA TYR A 33 -11.94 15.66 -4.91
C TYR A 33 -10.56 15.14 -4.52
N GLU A 34 -9.85 15.83 -3.63
CA GLU A 34 -8.57 15.32 -3.15
C GLU A 34 -8.76 13.96 -2.46
N ARG A 35 -9.74 13.83 -1.58
CA ARG A 35 -10.03 12.57 -0.89
C ARG A 35 -10.25 11.43 -1.88
N MET A 36 -11.08 11.62 -2.91
CA MET A 36 -11.31 10.61 -3.94
C MET A 36 -10.00 10.17 -4.63
N ILE A 37 -9.12 11.11 -4.95
CA ILE A 37 -7.81 10.81 -5.55
C ILE A 37 -6.93 10.02 -4.56
N ARG A 38 -6.90 10.42 -3.29
CA ARG A 38 -6.12 9.77 -2.23
C ARG A 38 -6.62 8.35 -1.95
N GLU A 39 -7.93 8.13 -1.98
CA GLU A 39 -8.53 6.79 -1.86
C GLU A 39 -8.09 5.87 -3.01
N GLY A 40 -8.06 6.38 -4.25
CA GLY A 40 -7.47 5.67 -5.39
C GLY A 40 -5.99 5.33 -5.16
N CYS A 41 -5.19 6.32 -4.77
CA CYS A 41 -3.77 6.12 -4.46
C CYS A 41 -3.54 5.11 -3.32
N ALA A 42 -4.45 5.05 -2.34
CA ALA A 42 -4.37 4.10 -1.24
C ALA A 42 -4.62 2.66 -1.74
N ASN A 43 -5.58 2.48 -2.65
CA ASN A 43 -5.84 1.19 -3.29
C ASN A 43 -4.60 0.74 -4.09
N ASP A 44 -4.04 1.62 -4.93
CA ASP A 44 -2.84 1.32 -5.72
C ASP A 44 -1.66 0.91 -4.82
N ALA A 45 -1.45 1.62 -3.72
CA ALA A 45 -0.38 1.31 -2.77
C ALA A 45 -0.58 -0.04 -2.06
N LEU A 46 -1.84 -0.43 -1.79
CA LEU A 46 -2.16 -1.75 -1.25
C LEU A 46 -1.98 -2.84 -2.31
N ASP A 47 -2.34 -2.59 -3.56
CA ASP A 47 -2.13 -3.53 -4.67
C ASP A 47 -0.64 -3.78 -4.93
N ASP A 48 0.17 -2.73 -4.94
CA ASP A 48 1.63 -2.84 -5.01
C ASP A 48 2.18 -3.68 -3.85
N LEU A 49 1.69 -3.42 -2.63
CA LEU A 49 2.10 -4.17 -1.44
C LEU A 49 1.76 -5.66 -1.57
N ARG A 50 0.53 -5.99 -1.96
CA ARG A 50 0.07 -7.36 -2.21
C ARG A 50 0.93 -8.05 -3.25
N LEU A 51 1.13 -7.41 -4.40
CA LEU A 51 1.97 -7.91 -5.49
C LEU A 51 3.39 -8.22 -4.99
N HIS A 52 4.00 -7.30 -4.24
CA HIS A 52 5.36 -7.46 -3.74
C HIS A 52 5.49 -8.54 -2.68
N LEU A 53 4.50 -8.69 -1.79
CA LEU A 53 4.45 -9.77 -0.80
C LEU A 53 4.34 -11.14 -1.49
N THR A 54 3.41 -11.29 -2.43
CA THR A 54 3.25 -12.53 -3.21
C THR A 54 4.52 -12.85 -3.99
N THR A 55 5.10 -11.88 -4.69
CA THR A 55 6.35 -12.08 -5.43
C THR A 55 7.49 -12.49 -4.50
N TYR A 56 7.60 -11.90 -3.31
CA TYR A 56 8.63 -12.23 -2.35
C TYR A 56 8.51 -13.68 -1.86
N ALA A 57 7.28 -14.13 -1.55
CA ALA A 57 7.02 -15.52 -1.16
C ALA A 57 7.45 -16.51 -2.27
N CYS A 58 7.05 -16.27 -3.52
CA CYS A 58 7.47 -17.12 -4.64
C CYS A 58 9.00 -17.15 -4.83
N LEU A 59 9.69 -16.03 -4.61
CA LEU A 59 11.16 -15.99 -4.66
C LEU A 59 11.80 -16.76 -3.50
N GLU A 60 11.20 -16.72 -2.33
CA GLU A 60 11.67 -17.47 -1.16
C GLU A 60 11.57 -18.97 -1.41
N ASP A 61 10.49 -19.45 -2.00
CA ASP A 61 10.32 -20.86 -2.37
C ASP A 61 11.29 -21.29 -3.46
N ARG A 62 11.48 -20.47 -4.50
CA ARG A 62 12.48 -20.72 -5.53
C ARG A 62 13.91 -20.78 -4.95
N ARG A 63 14.21 -19.94 -3.95
CA ARG A 63 15.52 -19.96 -3.27
C ARG A 63 15.73 -21.28 -2.54
N LYS A 64 14.69 -21.87 -1.92
CA LYS A 64 14.80 -23.18 -1.25
C LYS A 64 15.09 -24.33 -2.22
N GLN A 65 14.68 -24.21 -3.49
CA GLN A 65 14.84 -25.24 -4.52
C GLN A 65 16.24 -25.28 -5.18
N GLY A 66 17.08 -24.26 -5.01
CA GLY A 66 18.40 -24.19 -5.64
C GLY A 66 19.52 -23.92 -4.63
N SER A 67 20.70 -24.52 -4.87
CA SER A 67 21.88 -24.38 -3.99
C SER A 67 23.12 -23.94 -4.77
N GLY A 68 24.04 -23.24 -4.09
CA GLY A 68 25.35 -22.83 -4.62
C GLY A 68 25.50 -21.31 -4.77
N VAL A 69 26.73 -20.80 -4.64
CA VAL A 69 27.05 -19.35 -4.55
C VAL A 69 26.61 -18.57 -5.80
N LEU A 70 26.81 -19.15 -7.00
CA LEU A 70 26.39 -18.57 -8.29
C LEU A 70 24.87 -18.40 -8.41
N HIS A 71 24.10 -19.27 -7.76
CA HIS A 71 22.65 -19.20 -7.70
C HIS A 71 22.17 -18.27 -6.57
N ASN A 72 22.80 -18.37 -5.39
CA ASN A 72 22.37 -17.68 -4.19
C ASN A 72 22.59 -16.16 -4.27
N THR A 73 23.75 -15.71 -4.78
CA THR A 73 24.08 -14.27 -4.80
C THR A 73 23.10 -13.45 -5.65
N PRO A 74 22.72 -13.86 -6.87
CA PRO A 74 21.67 -13.19 -7.64
C PRO A 74 20.28 -13.28 -6.99
N MET A 75 19.95 -14.41 -6.35
CA MET A 75 18.67 -14.57 -5.63
C MET A 75 18.57 -13.61 -4.45
N ASP A 76 19.62 -13.49 -3.64
CA ASP A 76 19.68 -12.59 -2.50
C ASP A 76 19.51 -11.13 -2.94
N LYS A 77 20.17 -10.71 -4.03
CA LYS A 77 19.97 -9.38 -4.61
C LYS A 77 18.51 -9.13 -5.01
N ARG A 78 17.85 -10.12 -5.63
CA ARG A 78 16.42 -10.00 -6.02
C ARG A 78 15.52 -9.93 -4.78
N MET A 79 15.79 -10.73 -3.76
CA MET A 79 15.05 -10.70 -2.50
C MET A 79 15.20 -9.37 -1.77
N GLN A 80 16.41 -8.81 -1.70
CA GLN A 80 16.65 -7.50 -1.09
C GLN A 80 15.92 -6.38 -1.84
N LYS A 81 15.97 -6.39 -3.18
CA LYS A 81 15.19 -5.44 -4.01
C LYS A 81 13.69 -5.54 -3.70
N LYS A 82 13.17 -6.76 -3.50
CA LYS A 82 11.76 -6.95 -3.15
C LYS A 82 11.43 -6.50 -1.73
N LYS A 83 12.31 -6.71 -0.74
CA LYS A 83 12.15 -6.14 0.60
C LYS A 83 12.06 -4.61 0.58
N ALA A 84 12.94 -3.96 -0.19
CA ALA A 84 12.90 -2.51 -0.36
C ALA A 84 11.59 -2.04 -1.01
N ALA A 85 11.10 -2.76 -2.03
CA ALA A 85 9.83 -2.46 -2.68
C ALA A 85 8.63 -2.62 -1.72
N ILE A 86 8.62 -3.68 -0.90
CA ILE A 86 7.61 -3.85 0.17
C ILE A 86 7.65 -2.66 1.13
N ALA A 87 8.83 -2.27 1.61
CA ALA A 87 8.97 -1.14 2.53
C ALA A 87 8.47 0.18 1.92
N ALA A 88 8.75 0.41 0.64
CA ALA A 88 8.27 1.58 -0.09
C ALA A 88 6.73 1.60 -0.20
N ALA A 89 6.11 0.47 -0.59
CA ALA A 89 4.65 0.36 -0.67
C ALA A 89 3.98 0.56 0.69
N LYS A 90 4.53 -0.02 1.77
CA LYS A 90 4.06 0.22 3.15
C LYS A 90 4.10 1.70 3.51
N SER A 91 5.24 2.35 3.28
CA SER A 91 5.43 3.77 3.61
C SER A 91 4.44 4.64 2.84
N ARG A 92 4.29 4.38 1.53
CA ARG A 92 3.34 5.08 0.67
C ARG A 92 1.91 4.97 1.18
N TYR A 93 1.44 3.76 1.50
CA TYR A 93 0.10 3.58 2.06
C TYR A 93 -0.09 4.33 3.38
N ARG A 94 0.88 4.21 4.31
CA ARG A 94 0.83 4.90 5.62
C ARG A 94 0.76 6.42 5.47
N GLN A 95 1.53 6.99 4.54
CA GLN A 95 1.50 8.42 4.22
C GLN A 95 0.14 8.85 3.66
N ILE A 96 -0.39 8.09 2.70
CA ILE A 96 -1.70 8.38 2.11
C ILE A 96 -2.81 8.30 3.17
N ARG A 97 -2.76 7.28 4.04
CA ARG A 97 -3.70 7.14 5.16
C ARG A 97 -3.64 8.35 6.10
N ALA A 98 -2.45 8.85 6.43
CA ALA A 98 -2.31 10.05 7.26
C ALA A 98 -2.93 11.29 6.59
N ILE A 99 -2.81 11.41 5.27
CA ILE A 99 -3.47 12.48 4.51
C ILE A 99 -4.99 12.31 4.54
N LEU A 100 -5.50 11.09 4.34
CA LEU A 100 -6.95 10.82 4.40
C LEU A 100 -7.54 11.19 5.76
N LEU A 101 -6.84 10.87 6.86
CA LEU A 101 -7.26 11.30 8.22
C LEU A 101 -7.35 12.83 8.33
N ARG A 102 -6.35 13.56 7.79
CA ARG A 102 -6.36 15.03 7.75
C ARG A 102 -7.51 15.60 6.92
N LEU A 103 -7.94 14.89 5.88
CA LEU A 103 -9.09 15.24 5.03
C LEU A 103 -10.44 14.80 5.64
N GLY A 104 -10.46 14.33 6.89
CA GLY A 104 -11.69 13.99 7.61
C GLY A 104 -12.15 12.53 7.44
N MET A 105 -11.28 11.62 7.00
CA MET A 105 -11.53 10.18 7.14
C MET A 105 -11.50 9.80 8.63
N GLY A 106 -12.45 8.98 9.08
CA GLY A 106 -12.47 8.47 10.46
C GLY A 106 -11.27 7.56 10.76
N GLU A 107 -10.84 7.50 12.01
CA GLU A 107 -9.73 6.63 12.42
C GLU A 107 -10.07 5.14 12.27
N ASP A 108 -11.34 4.78 12.49
CA ASP A 108 -11.89 3.43 12.42
C ASP A 108 -12.46 3.08 11.03
N ASP A 109 -11.95 3.71 9.97
CA ASP A 109 -12.38 3.43 8.61
C ASP A 109 -12.23 1.92 8.27
N VAL A 110 -13.33 1.31 7.85
CA VAL A 110 -13.41 -0.14 7.60
C VAL A 110 -12.58 -0.55 6.38
N LYS A 111 -12.40 0.36 5.41
CA LYS A 111 -11.68 0.11 4.15
C LYS A 111 -10.19 0.42 4.30
N TYR A 112 -9.86 1.55 4.90
CA TYR A 112 -8.49 2.07 5.03
C TYR A 112 -7.96 1.94 6.46
N LYS A 113 -7.79 0.68 6.89
CA LYS A 113 -7.30 0.34 8.24
C LYS A 113 -5.82 0.71 8.43
N PRO A 114 -5.35 0.89 9.69
CA PRO A 114 -3.93 1.01 9.99
C PRO A 114 -3.15 -0.20 9.48
N LEU A 115 -2.02 0.03 8.81
CA LEU A 115 -1.16 -1.04 8.29
C LEU A 115 -0.03 -1.36 9.28
N LEU A 116 -0.22 -2.40 10.07
CA LEU A 116 0.80 -2.93 10.97
C LEU A 116 1.79 -3.81 10.22
N ASP A 117 3.00 -3.97 10.76
CA ASP A 117 3.96 -4.88 10.14
C ASP A 117 3.52 -6.34 10.20
N THR A 118 2.71 -6.70 11.21
CA THR A 118 2.06 -8.00 11.35
C THR A 118 1.09 -8.32 10.21
N ASP A 119 0.55 -7.28 9.57
CA ASP A 119 -0.42 -7.38 8.48
C ASP A 119 0.25 -7.67 7.14
N CYS A 120 1.55 -7.43 7.03
CA CYS A 120 2.31 -7.50 5.79
C CYS A 120 2.83 -8.91 5.55
N LYS A 121 1.91 -9.86 5.45
CA LYS A 121 2.18 -11.27 5.16
C LYS A 121 1.60 -11.65 3.80
N PRO A 122 2.29 -12.50 3.02
CA PRO A 122 1.75 -13.00 1.76
C PRO A 122 0.46 -13.78 2.00
N PHE A 123 -0.40 -13.82 0.99
CA PHE A 123 -1.59 -14.66 1.01
C PHE A 123 -1.15 -16.13 0.91
N VAL A 124 -1.53 -16.95 1.90
CA VAL A 124 -1.22 -18.38 1.91
C VAL A 124 -2.43 -19.11 1.33
N LEU A 125 -2.34 -19.56 0.07
CA LEU A 125 -3.39 -20.32 -0.64
C LEU A 125 -3.35 -21.82 -0.35
N VAL A 126 -2.20 -22.36 0.04
CA VAL A 126 -1.93 -23.79 -0.14
C VAL A 126 -2.15 -24.56 1.15
N ILE A 127 -3.05 -25.55 1.07
CA ILE A 127 -3.39 -26.53 2.11
C ILE A 127 -2.15 -27.32 2.57
N GLU A 128 -1.13 -27.49 1.72
CA GLU A 128 0.15 -28.15 2.07
C GLU A 128 1.08 -27.31 2.95
N GLU A 129 0.91 -25.98 3.01
CA GLU A 129 1.65 -25.10 3.94
C GLU A 129 0.91 -24.88 5.27
N GLN A 130 -0.33 -25.36 5.40
CA GLN A 130 -1.00 -25.43 6.69
C GLN A 130 -0.27 -26.46 7.57
N ARG A 131 0.61 -25.97 8.43
CA ARG A 131 1.11 -26.78 9.55
C ARG A 131 -0.09 -27.22 10.39
N LEU A 132 -0.04 -28.42 10.98
CA LEU A 132 -1.03 -28.86 11.97
C LEU A 132 -1.22 -27.75 13.02
N GLY A 133 -2.38 -27.06 12.98
CA GLY A 133 -2.68 -25.88 13.81
C GLY A 133 -3.17 -24.63 13.06
N ASP A 134 -3.03 -24.55 11.72
CA ASP A 134 -3.40 -23.37 10.92
C ASP A 134 -4.88 -23.30 10.49
N SER A 135 -5.72 -24.24 10.93
CA SER A 135 -7.11 -24.44 10.50
C SER A 135 -8.09 -23.27 10.77
N ARG A 136 -7.61 -22.12 11.27
CA ARG A 136 -8.44 -20.93 11.59
C ARG A 136 -7.81 -19.57 11.29
N ARG A 137 -6.69 -19.49 10.55
CA ARG A 137 -6.11 -18.16 10.25
C ARG A 137 -6.95 -17.42 9.21
N LYS A 138 -7.78 -16.48 9.68
CA LYS A 138 -8.42 -15.49 8.81
C LYS A 138 -7.32 -14.76 8.01
N PRO A 139 -7.50 -14.55 6.70
CA PRO A 139 -6.54 -13.78 5.93
C PRO A 139 -6.45 -12.37 6.51
N CYS A 140 -5.26 -11.77 6.45
CA CYS A 140 -5.06 -10.40 6.90
C CYS A 140 -6.07 -9.46 6.20
N TRP A 141 -6.44 -8.36 6.86
CA TRP A 141 -7.41 -7.39 6.32
C TRP A 141 -7.00 -6.84 4.94
N ILE A 142 -5.71 -6.74 4.66
CA ILE A 142 -5.22 -6.32 3.34
C ILE A 142 -5.64 -7.31 2.24
N TRP A 143 -6.06 -8.53 2.55
CA TRP A 143 -6.55 -9.55 1.61
C TRP A 143 -8.06 -9.80 1.71
N SER A 144 -8.75 -9.13 2.62
CA SER A 144 -10.13 -9.48 3.00
C SER A 144 -11.22 -8.91 2.08
N ASP A 145 -10.85 -8.29 0.96
CA ASP A 145 -11.79 -7.68 0.02
C ASP A 145 -11.90 -8.52 -1.25
N PHE A 146 -12.59 -9.67 -1.12
CA PHE A 146 -13.18 -10.40 -2.24
C PHE A 146 -14.70 -10.33 -2.13
N SER A 147 -15.26 -9.13 -1.94
CA SER A 147 -16.70 -8.90 -1.91
C SER A 147 -17.39 -9.05 -3.29
N PHE A 148 -16.86 -9.94 -4.13
CA PHE A 148 -17.50 -10.49 -5.33
C PHE A 148 -17.38 -12.02 -5.33
N VAL A 149 -18.29 -12.68 -4.61
CA VAL A 149 -18.79 -14.02 -4.92
C VAL A 149 -20.30 -14.00 -4.71
#